data_AF-A0A847K5A5-F1
#
_entry.id   AF-A0A847K5A5-F1
#
_cell.length_a   1.000
_cell.length_b   1.000
_cell.length_c   1.000
_cell.angle_alpha   90.00
_cell.angle_beta   90.00
_cell.angle_gamma   90.00
#
_symmetry.space_group_name_H-M   'P 1'
#
loop_
_entity.id
_entity.type
_entity.pdbx_description
1 polymer ?
#
loop_
_entity_poly.entity_id
_entity_poly.type
_entity_poly.pdbx_seq_one_letter_code
_entity_poly.pdbx_strand_id
1 'polypeptide(L)'
;MKEFERLLGELDSCHCGAQACDCTEVLENLFELLDEEIPVEKAHRLLLHGQECPECAQRIEAELRLRKAIQRSCCSAVAPASLRVRIRQTVIKYSSS
;
A
#
# COMPACT_ATOMS: atom_id res chain seq x y z
N MET A 1 -22.61 8.37 3.56
CA MET A 1 -21.94 7.78 2.38
C MET A 1 -21.53 8.87 1.40
N LYS A 2 -22.44 9.65 0.79
CA LYS A 2 -22.09 10.73 -0.15
C LYS A 2 -21.17 11.84 0.41
N GLU A 3 -21.28 12.15 1.70
CA GLU A 3 -20.35 13.10 2.36
C GLU A 3 -18.94 12.53 2.50
N PHE A 4 -18.80 11.22 2.66
CA PHE A 4 -17.50 10.56 2.76
C PHE A 4 -16.80 10.53 1.39
N GLU A 5 -17.54 10.23 0.32
CA GLU A 5 -17.03 10.34 -1.06
C GLU A 5 -16.68 11.78 -1.45
N ARG A 6 -17.47 12.77 -1.01
CA ARG A 6 -17.17 14.19 -1.23
C ARG A 6 -15.89 14.63 -0.50
N LEU A 7 -15.72 14.18 0.75
CA LEU A 7 -14.52 14.44 1.54
C LEU A 7 -13.27 13.76 0.95
N LEU A 8 -13.42 12.58 0.35
CA LEU A 8 -12.33 11.92 -0.38
C LEU A 8 -11.95 12.69 -1.65
N GLY A 9 -12.92 13.19 -2.42
CA GLY A 9 -12.65 13.96 -3.63
C GLY A 9 -11.94 15.31 -3.42
N GLU A 10 -12.06 15.91 -2.23
CA GLU A 10 -11.33 17.15 -1.88
C GLU A 10 -9.86 16.89 -1.49
N LEU A 11 -9.53 15.67 -1.06
CA LEU A 11 -8.17 15.26 -0.68
C LEU A 11 -7.26 14.93 -1.88
N ASP A 12 -7.82 14.80 -3.09
CA ASP A 12 -7.12 14.40 -4.33
C ASP A 12 -6.61 15.59 -5.17
N SER A 13 -6.82 16.83 -4.72
CA SER A 13 -6.26 17.99 -5.43
C SER A 13 -4.74 18.05 -5.23
N CYS A 14 -3.99 17.99 -6.33
CA CYS A 14 -2.55 18.21 -6.30
C CYS A 14 -2.21 19.71 -6.37
N HIS A 15 -1.33 20.19 -5.48
CA HIS A 15 -0.77 21.56 -5.52
C HIS A 15 0.68 21.64 -6.02
N CYS A 16 1.15 20.57 -6.65
CA CYS A 16 2.41 20.48 -7.36
C CYS A 16 2.45 21.44 -8.56
N GLY A 17 3.32 22.45 -8.54
CA GLY A 17 3.45 23.45 -9.62
C GLY A 17 4.08 22.94 -10.93
N ALA A 18 3.96 21.65 -11.27
CA ALA A 18 4.56 21.03 -12.45
C ALA A 18 3.52 20.82 -13.57
N GLN A 19 3.88 21.22 -14.79
CA GLN A 19 3.04 21.13 -16.01
C GLN A 19 2.69 19.67 -16.41
N ALA A 20 3.33 18.67 -15.80
CA ALA A 20 3.06 17.25 -15.96
C ALA A 20 3.26 16.55 -14.60
N CYS A 21 2.35 16.76 -13.64
CA CYS A 21 2.44 16.02 -12.38
C CYS A 21 1.87 14.61 -12.49
N ASP A 22 2.66 13.62 -12.08
CA ASP A 22 2.26 12.22 -11.91
C ASP A 22 1.55 11.95 -10.56
N CYS A 23 1.08 13.00 -9.89
CA CYS A 23 0.51 12.94 -8.55
C CYS A 23 -0.79 12.13 -8.47
N THR A 24 -1.67 12.32 -9.45
CA THR A 24 -2.89 11.51 -9.60
C THR A 24 -2.53 10.04 -9.81
N GLU A 25 -1.49 9.77 -10.58
CA GLU A 25 -1.08 8.39 -10.84
C GLU A 25 -0.46 7.71 -9.62
N VAL A 26 0.30 8.46 -8.79
CA VAL A 26 0.76 7.97 -7.48
C VAL A 26 -0.42 7.62 -6.60
N LEU A 27 -1.44 8.49 -6.55
CA LEU A 27 -2.65 8.27 -5.77
C LEU A 27 -3.44 7.04 -6.22
N GLU A 28 -3.68 6.92 -7.53
CA GLU A 28 -4.42 5.82 -8.13
C GLU A 28 -3.71 4.46 -7.99
N ASN A 29 -2.38 4.45 -7.89
CA ASN A 29 -1.58 3.23 -7.80
C ASN A 29 -0.88 3.09 -6.44
N LEU A 30 -1.30 3.84 -5.42
CA LEU A 30 -0.57 3.92 -4.15
C LEU A 30 -0.47 2.56 -3.46
N PHE A 31 -1.57 1.81 -3.46
CA PHE A 31 -1.62 0.52 -2.80
C PHE A 31 -0.81 -0.52 -3.57
N GLU A 32 -1.02 -0.62 -4.89
CA GLU A 32 -0.31 -1.55 -5.77
C GLU A 32 1.20 -1.25 -5.80
N LEU A 33 1.59 0.02 -5.72
CA LEU A 33 2.98 0.45 -5.55
C LEU A 33 3.59 -0.10 -4.25
N LEU A 34 2.86 0.00 -3.14
CA LEU A 34 3.34 -0.44 -1.82
C LEU A 34 3.22 -1.95 -1.60
N ASP A 35 2.38 -2.63 -2.39
CA ASP A 35 2.25 -4.09 -2.41
C ASP A 35 3.16 -4.76 -3.45
N GLU A 36 3.97 -3.97 -4.18
CA GLU A 36 4.86 -4.43 -5.25
C GLU A 36 4.12 -5.12 -6.42
N GLU A 37 2.86 -4.75 -6.65
CA GLU A 37 1.97 -5.33 -7.68
C GLU A 37 1.90 -4.51 -8.97
N ILE A 38 2.93 -3.69 -9.25
CA ILE A 38 3.05 -2.90 -10.48
C ILE A 38 4.38 -3.15 -11.20
N PRO A 39 4.48 -2.88 -12.51
CA PRO A 39 5.73 -3.00 -13.26
C PRO A 39 6.85 -2.16 -12.63
N VAL A 40 8.09 -2.69 -12.63
CA VAL A 40 9.26 -2.06 -11.99
C VAL A 40 9.54 -0.66 -12.53
N GLU A 41 9.37 -0.47 -13.84
CA GLU A 41 9.55 0.82 -14.51
C GLU A 41 8.54 1.85 -14.00
N LYS A 42 7.29 1.41 -13.79
CA LYS A 42 6.23 2.25 -13.22
C LYS A 42 6.52 2.57 -11.76
N ALA A 43 6.90 1.57 -10.97
CA ALA A 43 7.27 1.77 -9.56
C ALA A 43 8.40 2.79 -9.41
N HIS A 44 9.45 2.67 -10.22
CA HIS A 44 10.58 3.59 -10.17
C HIS A 44 10.16 5.04 -10.45
N ARG A 45 9.35 5.27 -11.49
CA ARG A 45 8.86 6.62 -11.81
C ARG A 45 7.98 7.22 -10.70
N LEU A 46 7.05 6.45 -10.16
CA LEU A 46 6.17 6.91 -9.09
C LEU A 46 6.93 7.19 -7.79
N LEU A 47 7.95 6.39 -7.48
CA LEU A 47 8.83 6.62 -6.33
C LEU A 47 9.71 7.86 -6.51
N LEU A 48 10.26 8.08 -7.70
CA LEU A 48 10.99 9.32 -8.02
C LEU A 48 10.08 10.53 -7.83
N HIS A 49 8.87 10.47 -8.36
CA HIS A 49 7.89 11.52 -8.16
C HIS A 49 7.58 11.77 -6.67
N GLY A 50 7.39 10.70 -5.90
CA GLY A 50 7.21 10.78 -4.44
C GLY A 50 8.38 11.41 -3.68
N GLN A 51 9.60 11.36 -4.22
CA GLN A 51 10.76 12.04 -3.62
C GLN A 51 10.81 13.53 -3.94
N GLU A 52 10.33 13.92 -5.12
CA GLU A 52 10.33 15.31 -5.59
C GLU A 52 9.09 16.10 -5.17
N CYS A 53 7.99 15.40 -4.84
CA CYS A 53 6.72 15.99 -4.48
C CYS A 53 6.40 15.83 -2.98
N PRO A 54 6.35 16.92 -2.19
CA PRO A 54 6.10 16.87 -0.75
C PRO A 54 4.75 16.26 -0.38
N GLU A 55 3.71 16.50 -1.18
CA GLU A 55 2.37 15.95 -0.93
C GLU A 55 2.37 14.42 -1.14
N CYS A 56 2.96 13.95 -2.24
CA CYS A 56 3.06 12.52 -2.53
C CYS A 56 3.93 11.80 -1.48
N ALA A 57 5.04 12.40 -1.05
CA ALA A 57 5.86 11.89 0.05
C ALA A 57 5.04 11.67 1.33
N GLN A 58 4.24 12.67 1.72
CA GLN A 58 3.40 12.60 2.91
C GLN A 58 2.32 11.52 2.80
N ARG A 59 1.71 11.36 1.62
CA ARG A 59 0.69 10.33 1.39
C ARG A 59 1.29 8.92 1.47
N ILE A 60 2.44 8.69 0.83
CA ILE A 60 3.18 7.42 0.92
C ILE A 60 3.56 7.11 2.37
N GLU A 61 4.09 8.10 3.11
CA GLU A 61 4.44 7.92 4.52
C GLU A 61 3.22 7.63 5.39
N ALA A 62 2.10 8.33 5.17
CA ALA A 62 0.86 8.10 5.92
C ALA A 62 0.36 6.66 5.76
N GLU A 63 0.34 6.15 4.53
CA GLU A 63 -0.08 4.78 4.24
C GLU A 63 0.88 3.75 4.87
N LEU A 64 2.20 3.95 4.75
CA LEU A 64 3.19 3.08 5.41
C LEU A 64 3.02 3.05 6.94
N ARG A 65 2.73 4.20 7.57
CA ARG A 65 2.45 4.29 9.01
C ARG A 65 1.18 3.53 9.39
N LEU A 66 0.13 3.62 8.58
CA LEU A 66 -1.11 2.89 8.77
C LEU A 66 -0.86 1.37 8.68
N ARG A 67 -0.21 0.90 7.61
CA ARG A 67 0.18 -0.51 7.43
C ARG A 67 0.99 -1.04 8.63
N LYS A 68 1.98 -0.27 9.09
CA LYS A 68 2.79 -0.62 10.27
C LYS A 68 1.97 -0.62 11.57
N ALA A 69 0.99 0.25 11.72
CA ALA A 69 0.08 0.24 12.87
C ALA A 69 -0.80 -1.02 12.85
N ILE A 70 -1.38 -1.36 11.71
CA ILE A 70 -2.18 -2.58 11.51
C ILE A 70 -1.33 -3.82 11.82
N GLN A 71 -0.13 -3.91 11.25
CA GLN A 71 0.79 -5.03 11.49
C GLN A 71 1.10 -5.20 12.98
N ARG A 72 1.42 -4.12 13.71
CA ARG A 72 1.68 -4.19 15.16
C ARG A 72 0.46 -4.70 15.95
N SER A 73 -0.73 -4.23 15.59
CA SER A 73 -1.97 -4.62 16.26
C SER A 73 -2.34 -6.08 15.97
N CYS A 74 -2.22 -6.53 14.72
CA CYS A 74 -2.64 -7.85 14.28
C CYS A 74 -1.60 -8.96 14.52
N CYS A 75 -0.30 -8.64 14.50
CA CYS A 75 0.78 -9.62 14.67
C CYS A 75 1.27 -9.75 16.13
N SER A 76 0.63 -9.07 17.08
CA SER A 76 0.90 -9.23 18.52
C SER A 76 0.48 -10.61 19.06
N ALA A 77 -0.42 -11.30 18.35
CA ALA A 77 -0.80 -12.68 18.66
C ALA A 77 0.03 -13.66 17.83
N VAL A 78 0.96 -14.36 18.48
CA VAL A 78 1.64 -15.52 17.87
C VAL A 78 0.57 -16.53 17.47
N ALA A 79 0.51 -16.89 16.18
CA ALA A 79 -0.41 -17.92 15.70
C ALA A 79 -0.33 -19.17 16.60
N PRO A 80 -1.44 -19.78 17.04
CA PRO A 80 -1.40 -20.96 17.89
C PRO A 80 -0.54 -22.06 17.26
N ALA A 81 0.29 -22.75 18.05
CA ALA A 81 1.15 -23.82 17.54
C ALA A 81 0.35 -24.90 16.80
N SER A 82 -0.89 -25.16 17.25
CA SER A 82 -1.84 -26.05 16.61
C SER A 82 -2.21 -25.63 15.18
N LEU A 83 -2.34 -24.32 14.90
CA LEU A 83 -2.62 -23.82 13.56
C LEU A 83 -1.42 -24.03 12.63
N ARG A 84 -0.19 -23.77 13.13
CA ARG A 84 1.05 -24.02 12.37
C ARG A 84 1.23 -25.49 11.99
N VAL A 85 0.92 -26.41 12.91
CA VAL A 85 1.00 -27.86 12.66
C VAL A 85 -0.01 -28.28 11.59
N ARG A 86 -1.26 -27.80 11.68
CA ARG A 86 -2.29 -28.08 10.67
C ARG A 86 -1.91 -27.57 9.28
N ILE A 87 -1.42 -26.33 9.17
CA ILE A 87 -0.99 -25.75 7.89
C ILE A 87 0.14 -26.59 7.26
N ARG A 88 1.16 -26.98 8.05
CA ARG A 88 2.25 -27.84 7.56
C ARG A 88 1.76 -29.19 7.05
N GLN A 89 0.83 -29.83 7.75
CA GLN A 89 0.24 -31.10 7.31
C GLN A 89 -0.53 -30.94 5.99
N THR A 90 -1.28 -29.84 5.84
CA THR A 90 -2.01 -29.56 4.61
C THR A 90 -1.07 -29.31 3.43
N VAL A 91 -0.01 -28.50 3.60
CA VAL A 91 0.96 -28.21 2.52
C VAL A 91 1.67 -29.48 2.03
N ILE A 92 2.11 -30.36 2.94
CA ILE A 92 2.77 -31.63 2.59
C ILE A 92 1.86 -32.54 1.75
N LYS A 93 0.55 -32.52 2.03
CA LYS A 93 -0.44 -33.33 1.32
C LYS A 93 -0.59 -32.91 -0.15
N TYR A 94 -0.43 -31.62 -0.45
CA TYR A 94 -0.56 -31.09 -1.81
C TYR A 94 0.75 -31.00 -2.59
N SER A 95 1.91 -31.08 -1.91
CA SER A 95 3.23 -31.13 -2.57
C SER A 95 3.68 -32.54 -2.98
N SER A 96 2.88 -33.56 -2.65
CA SER A 96 3.17 -34.98 -2.91
C SER A 96 2.20 -35.60 -3.92
N SER A 97 1.52 -34.76 -4.73
CA SER A 97 0.66 -35.14 -5.84
C SER A 97 1.12 -34.48 -7.13
#